data_AF-A0A7C1Q0G3-F1
#
_entry.id   AF-A0A7C1Q0G3-F1
#
_cell.length_a   1.000
_cell.length_b   1.000
_cell.length_c   1.000
_cell.angle_alpha   90.00
_cell.angle_beta   90.00
_cell.angle_gamma   90.00
#
_symmetry.space_group_name_H-M   'P 1'
#
loop_
_entity.id
_entity.type
_entity.pdbx_description
1 polymer ?
#
loop_
_entity_poly.entity_id
_entity_poly.type
_entity_poly.pdbx_seq_one_letter_code
_entity_poly.pdbx_strand_id
1 'polypeptide(L)' 'ALAAVVVGAQGVMIEVHPEPERALSDGPQSLNFREFRKVYKKIIDLVEFVKGA' A
#
# COMPACT_ATOMS: atom_id res chain seq x y z
N ALA A 1 -5.07 3.58 -1.07
CA ALA A 1 -5.03 2.21 -0.48
C ALA A 1 -6.02 2.04 0.67
N LEU A 2 -5.85 2.67 1.84
CA LEU A 2 -6.72 2.42 3.01
C LEU A 2 -8.20 2.71 2.76
N ALA A 3 -8.54 3.84 2.12
CA ALA A 3 -9.92 4.14 1.76
C ALA A 3 -10.53 3.07 0.83
N ALA A 4 -9.74 2.52 -0.10
CA ALA A 4 -10.20 1.46 -0.99
C ALA A 4 -10.53 0.18 -0.21
N VAL A 5 -9.75 -0.16 0.81
CA VAL A 5 -10.05 -1.27 1.73
C VAL A 5 -11.38 -1.05 2.45
N VAL A 6 -11.61 0.15 3.01
CA VAL A 6 -12.86 0.48 3.73
C VAL A 6 -14.08 0.39 2.82
N VAL A 7 -13.96 0.85 1.58
CA VAL A 7 -15.05 0.80 0.58
C VAL A 7 -15.30 -0.63 0.06
N GLY A 8 -14.44 -1.60 0.42
CA GLY A 8 -14.62 -3.00 0.06
C GLY A 8 -14.00 -3.41 -1.28
N ALA A 9 -12.96 -2.70 -1.73
CA ALA A 9 -12.21 -3.10 -2.93
C ALA A 9 -11.56 -4.48 -2.75
N GLN A 10 -11.57 -5.31 -3.80
CA GLN A 10 -10.97 -6.65 -3.76
C GLN A 10 -9.44 -6.64 -3.75
N GLY A 11 -8.82 -5.54 -4.16
CA GLY A 11 -7.36 -5.41 -4.19
C GLY A 11 -6.91 -3.96 -4.36
N VAL A 12 -5.62 -3.74 -4.13
CA VAL A 12 -4.93 -2.48 -4.39
C VAL A 12 -3.61 -2.76 -5.09
N MET A 13 -3.23 -1.90 -6.03
CA MET A 13 -1.93 -1.94 -6.70
C MET A 13 -1.01 -0.89 -6.05
N ILE A 14 0.23 -1.26 -5.74
CA ILE A 14 1.22 -0.38 -5.13
C ILE A 14 2.55 -0.63 -5.82
N GLU A 15 3.15 0.43 -6.37
CA GLU A 15 4.48 0.39 -6.96
C GLU A 15 5.55 0.53 -5.88
N VAL A 16 6.62 -0.26 -6.02
CA VAL A 16 7.69 -0.34 -5.03
C VAL A 16 9.03 -0.36 -5.75
N HIS A 17 9.96 0.50 -5.31
CA HIS A 17 11.33 0.54 -5.81
C HIS A 17 12.30 0.66 -4.62
N PRO A 18 13.46 -0.03 -4.63
CA PRO A 18 14.43 0.05 -3.53
C PRO A 18 14.94 1.48 -3.27
N GLU A 19 15.16 2.23 -4.36
CA GLU A 19 15.65 3.62 -4.39
C GLU A 19 14.71 4.46 -5.28
N PRO A 20 13.52 4.90 -4.80
CA PRO A 20 12.50 5.55 -5.64
C PRO A 20 13.03 6.75 -6.45
N GLU A 21 13.98 7.50 -5.91
CA GLU A 21 14.66 8.62 -6.57
C GLU A 21 15.49 8.22 -7.80
N ARG A 22 15.81 6.94 -7.97
CA ARG A 22 16.54 6.39 -9.11
C ARG A 22 15.66 5.56 -10.05
N ALA A 23 14.36 5.49 -9.80
CA ALA A 23 13.45 4.74 -10.64
C ALA A 23 13.36 5.37 -12.04
N LEU A 24 13.43 4.54 -13.08
CA LEU A 24 13.36 4.99 -14.48
C LEU A 24 11.96 5.46 -14.88
N SER A 25 10.95 5.09 -14.09
CA SER A 25 9.57 5.54 -14.18
C SER A 25 9.02 5.67 -12.77
N ASP A 26 8.13 6.62 -12.54
CA ASP A 26 7.23 6.60 -11.38
C ASP A 26 7.90 6.61 -9.99
N GLY A 27 9.12 7.15 -9.92
CA GLY A 27 9.87 7.30 -8.69
C GLY A 27 9.12 8.06 -7.58
N PRO A 28 8.57 9.26 -7.83
CA PRO A 28 7.85 10.02 -6.81
C PRO A 28 6.60 9.34 -6.22
N GLN A 29 6.01 8.37 -6.92
CA GLN A 29 4.84 7.61 -6.45
C GLN A 29 5.20 6.24 -5.89
N SER A 30 6.36 5.70 -6.26
CA SER A 30 6.88 4.43 -5.76
C SER A 30 7.29 4.52 -4.29
N LEU A 31 6.89 3.52 -3.50
CA LEU A 31 7.35 3.39 -2.13
C LEU A 31 8.69 2.66 -2.06
N ASN A 32 9.49 2.94 -1.04
CA ASN A 32 10.58 2.02 -0.67
C ASN A 32 10.04 0.84 0.17
N PHE A 33 10.87 -0.19 0.36
CA PHE A 33 10.46 -1.39 1.10
C PHE A 33 10.02 -1.13 2.55
N ARG A 34 10.55 -0.09 3.19
CA ARG A 34 10.17 0.27 4.57
C ARG A 34 8.80 0.93 4.60
N GLU A 35 8.51 1.81 3.66
CA GLU A 35 7.20 2.42 3.49
C GLU A 35 6.14 1.39 3.09
N PHE A 36 6.46 0.52 2.13
CA PHE A 36 5.56 -0.55 1.73
C PHE A 36 5.17 -1.44 2.92
N ARG A 37 6.13 -1.86 3.76
CA ARG A 37 5.85 -2.62 4.98
C ARG A 37 4.88 -1.90 5.93
N LYS A 38 5.00 -0.58 6.07
CA LYS A 38 4.07 0.22 6.90
C LYS A 38 2.67 0.23 6.30
N VAL A 39 2.54 0.41 4.98
CA VAL A 39 1.25 0.41 4.30
C VAL A 39 0.61 -0.97 4.35
N TYR A 40 1.38 -2.02 4.07
CA TYR A 40 0.93 -3.42 4.15
C TYR A 40 0.36 -3.74 5.53
N LYS A 41 1.09 -3.42 6.60
CA LYS A 41 0.59 -3.65 7.97
C LYS A 41 -0.75 -2.94 8.21
N LYS A 42 -0.85 -1.66 7.83
CA LYS A 42 -2.10 -0.90 7.97
C LYS A 42 -3.25 -1.49 7.16
N ILE A 43 -2.98 -2.03 5.97
CA ILE A 43 -3.99 -2.70 5.14
C ILE A 43 -4.49 -3.96 5.84
N ILE A 44 -3.60 -4.83 6.32
CA ILE A 44 -3.99 -6.08 6.99
C ILE A 44 -4.79 -5.79 8.25
N ASP A 45 -4.29 -4.91 9.12
CA ASP A 45 -4.98 -4.52 10.36
C ASP A 45 -6.39 -3.97 10.05
N LEU A 46 -6.55 -3.21 8.95
CA LEU A 46 -7.84 -2.65 8.54
C LEU A 46 -8.76 -3.67 7.88
N VAL A 47 -8.24 -4.62 7.09
CA VAL A 47 -9.04 -5.71 6.50
C VAL A 47 -9.66 -6.57 7.60
N GLU A 48 -8.89 -6.89 8.64
CA GLU A 48 -9.39 -7.63 9.80
C GLU A 48 -10.49 -6.87 10.53
N PHE A 49 -10.29 -5.57 10.76
CA PHE A 49 -11.28 -4.70 11.39
C PHE A 49 -12.58 -4.63 10.58
N VAL A 50 -12.50 -4.41 9.26
CA VAL A 50 -13.68 -4.25 8.39
C VAL A 50 -14.43 -5.56 8.20
N LYS A 51 -13.76 -6.73 8.22
CA LYS A 51 -14.44 -8.03 8.15
C LYS A 51 -15.15 -8.44 9.44
N GLY A 52 -14.72 -7.90 10.58
CA GLY A 52 -15.33 -8.14 11.89
C GLY A 52 -16.45 -7.17 12.26
N ALA A 53 -16.61 -6.08 11.50
CA ALA A 53 -17.69 -5.10 11.64
C ALA A 53 -18.90 -5.49 10.78
#